data_AF-A0A969VWR1-F1
#
_entry.id   AF-A0A969VWR1-F1
#
_cell.length_a   1.000
_cell.length_b   1.000
_cell.length_c   1.000
_cell.angle_alpha   90.00
_cell.angle_beta   90.00
_cell.angle_gamma   90.00
#
_symmetry.space_group_name_H-M   'P 1'
#
loop_
_entity.id
_entity.type
_entity.pdbx_description
1 polymer ?
#
loop_
_entity_poly.entity_id
_entity_poly.type
_entity_poly.pdbx_seq_one_letter_code
_entity_poly.pdbx_strand_id
1 'polypeptide(L)'
;MDTARKEGVKGYQPSSTFHLMWAEPEKMLEAGGKFLKISDCRNVTMSWRNENPTVALKVHDGFASKVSTGSKPRNPTTPSTATHATAAAAAAAAAQSATPTKVTAPTSTVPGDTLQYPAHARDFLEPYLPARANATSRPTPHVTLTYSSSLDSRIALAPGLRTTLSGPESKSMTHYLRYRHDAILIGVRTAIADNPALNCRLEGAGGYGGKGWAHQPRPIIVDPHARLVIHPDTKMLQMAKEGKAKAPWIIIASNTTPHPVAVRTLKAHSGEYIKVHYGYHPGEPAGFDWAGIFGILHSEGIKSVMVEGGGCVLGDLLKPQHARLVDSVIITIAPTFLGKGGVQVCPDPRFDAQGQPIATRLREVKWQPMGQEDVIMCGKIEPERPAPNGNGLLDGIEEFSQQALPNGPAVEQPETSAASHRFRLPDA
;
A
#
# COMPACT_ATOMS: atom_id res chain seq x y z
N MET A 1 3.06 24.98 -23.54
CA MET A 1 3.16 24.98 -22.05
C MET A 1 3.02 26.37 -21.45
N ASP A 2 3.78 27.37 -21.89
CA ASP A 2 3.83 28.69 -21.22
C ASP A 2 2.48 29.42 -21.16
N THR A 3 1.62 29.24 -22.18
CA THR A 3 0.22 29.68 -22.17
C THR A 3 -0.54 29.17 -20.95
N ALA A 4 -0.34 27.91 -20.53
CA ALA A 4 -0.97 27.36 -19.34
C ALA A 4 -0.47 28.02 -18.05
N ARG A 5 0.81 28.44 -17.96
CA ARG A 5 1.29 29.25 -16.83
C ARG A 5 0.63 30.64 -16.83
N LYS A 6 0.60 31.31 -17.97
CA LYS A 6 0.01 32.66 -18.14
C LYS A 6 -1.48 32.70 -17.77
N GLU A 7 -2.27 31.73 -18.24
CA GLU A 7 -3.70 31.64 -17.87
C GLU A 7 -3.92 31.10 -16.45
N GLY A 8 -2.99 30.27 -15.94
CA GLY A 8 -2.96 29.85 -14.55
C GLY A 8 -2.88 31.03 -13.57
N VAL A 9 -1.91 31.94 -13.78
CA VAL A 9 -1.71 33.15 -12.96
C VAL A 9 -2.90 34.12 -13.04
N LYS A 10 -3.64 34.12 -14.15
CA LYS A 10 -4.92 34.85 -14.28
C LYS A 10 -6.11 34.15 -13.60
N GLY A 11 -5.90 33.01 -12.93
CA GLY A 11 -6.93 32.25 -12.22
C GLY A 11 -7.77 31.29 -13.09
N TYR A 12 -7.44 31.04 -14.36
CA TYR A 12 -8.27 30.19 -15.22
C TYR A 12 -8.11 28.70 -14.94
N GLN A 13 -9.20 27.94 -14.97
CA GLN A 13 -9.22 26.50 -14.73
C GLN A 13 -8.35 25.73 -15.75
N PRO A 14 -7.63 24.64 -15.36
CA PRO A 14 -6.80 23.87 -16.28
C PRO A 14 -7.58 23.20 -17.42
N SER A 15 -8.79 22.73 -17.12
CA SER A 15 -9.76 22.16 -18.07
C SER A 15 -10.16 23.17 -19.15
N SER A 16 -10.51 24.38 -18.74
CA SER A 16 -10.90 25.47 -19.64
C SER A 16 -9.70 26.00 -20.44
N THR A 17 -8.54 26.14 -19.81
CA THR A 17 -7.28 26.57 -20.47
C THR A 17 -6.81 25.55 -21.51
N PHE A 18 -7.01 24.26 -21.26
CA PHE A 18 -6.79 23.21 -22.26
C PHE A 18 -7.72 23.37 -23.48
N HIS A 19 -9.00 23.68 -23.28
CA HIS A 19 -9.94 23.92 -24.38
C HIS A 19 -9.59 25.20 -25.17
N LEU A 20 -9.16 26.28 -24.50
CA LEU A 20 -8.66 27.49 -25.18
C LEU A 20 -7.49 27.17 -26.12
N MET A 21 -6.50 26.40 -25.65
CA MET A 21 -5.36 25.98 -26.48
C MET A 21 -5.76 25.01 -27.62
N TRP A 22 -6.96 24.42 -27.57
CA TRP A 22 -7.48 23.55 -28.63
C TRP A 22 -8.47 24.25 -29.58
N ALA A 23 -8.74 25.55 -29.39
CA ALA A 23 -9.52 26.36 -30.32
C ALA A 23 -8.75 26.68 -31.61
N GLU A 24 -7.41 26.66 -31.56
CA GLU A 24 -6.52 26.83 -32.71
C GLU A 24 -5.68 25.56 -32.93
N PRO A 25 -6.28 24.46 -33.44
CA PRO A 25 -5.65 23.13 -33.42
C PRO A 25 -4.38 23.02 -34.28
N GLU A 26 -4.23 23.85 -35.32
CA GLU A 26 -3.05 23.85 -36.19
C GLU A 26 -1.81 24.37 -35.44
N LYS A 27 -1.88 25.58 -34.89
CA LYS A 27 -0.85 26.15 -33.98
C LYS A 27 -0.54 25.22 -32.81
N MET A 28 -1.55 24.51 -32.31
CA MET A 28 -1.38 23.55 -31.21
C MET A 28 -0.62 22.29 -31.63
N LEU A 29 -0.75 21.84 -32.88
CA LEU A 29 0.05 20.75 -33.45
C LEU A 29 1.48 21.20 -33.77
N GLU A 30 1.66 22.39 -34.36
CA GLU A 30 2.97 23.00 -34.63
C GLU A 30 3.80 23.17 -33.36
N ALA A 31 3.18 23.60 -32.25
CA ALA A 31 3.80 23.72 -30.94
C ALA A 31 4.09 22.37 -30.23
N GLY A 32 4.04 21.24 -30.95
CA GLY A 32 4.26 19.89 -30.42
C GLY A 32 3.14 19.39 -29.49
N GLY A 33 2.01 20.10 -29.40
CA GLY A 33 0.93 19.87 -28.46
C GLY A 33 0.10 18.59 -28.67
N LYS A 34 0.44 17.77 -29.68
CA LYS A 34 -0.20 16.50 -30.05
C LYS A 34 -0.45 15.53 -28.88
N PHE A 35 0.36 15.61 -27.82
CA PHE A 35 0.26 14.76 -26.63
C PHE A 35 -0.13 15.51 -25.34
N LEU A 36 -0.40 16.82 -25.41
CA LEU A 36 -0.78 17.61 -24.23
C LEU A 36 -2.15 17.15 -23.69
N LYS A 37 -2.28 17.15 -22.36
CA LYS A 37 -3.49 16.78 -21.62
C LYS A 37 -3.87 17.86 -20.62
N ILE A 38 -5.12 17.80 -20.14
CA ILE A 38 -5.62 18.62 -19.02
C ILE A 38 -4.76 18.43 -17.74
N SER A 39 -4.19 17.23 -17.52
CA SER A 39 -3.24 16.95 -16.44
C SER A 39 -2.03 17.86 -16.48
N ASP A 40 -1.56 18.20 -17.67
CA ASP A 40 -0.28 18.87 -17.86
C ASP A 40 -0.46 20.37 -17.60
N CYS A 41 -1.59 20.92 -18.06
CA CYS A 41 -2.10 22.24 -17.67
C CYS A 41 -2.29 22.37 -16.15
N ARG A 42 -2.76 21.31 -15.48
CA ARG A 42 -2.95 21.30 -14.02
C ARG A 42 -1.61 21.28 -13.30
N ASN A 43 -0.72 20.36 -13.66
CA ASN A 43 0.59 20.19 -13.03
C ASN A 43 1.45 21.46 -13.19
N VAL A 44 1.45 22.07 -14.38
CA VAL A 44 2.19 23.31 -14.68
C VAL A 44 1.61 24.56 -13.97
N THR A 45 0.38 24.50 -13.45
CA THR A 45 -0.23 25.56 -12.63
C THR A 45 -0.32 25.22 -11.15
N MET A 46 0.26 24.08 -10.72
CA MET A 46 0.09 23.54 -9.37
C MET A 46 0.74 24.42 -8.30
N SER A 47 1.98 24.89 -8.51
CA SER A 47 2.71 25.71 -7.53
C SER A 47 1.96 27.00 -7.22
N TRP A 48 1.69 27.81 -8.25
CA TRP A 48 0.94 29.06 -8.11
C TRP A 48 -0.44 28.87 -7.46
N ARG A 49 -1.13 27.74 -7.73
CA ARG A 49 -2.42 27.41 -7.08
C ARG A 49 -2.28 27.04 -5.60
N ASN A 50 -1.17 26.42 -5.20
CA ASN A 50 -0.87 26.15 -3.79
C ASN A 50 -0.48 27.45 -3.05
N GLU A 51 0.19 28.37 -3.74
CA GLU A 51 0.55 29.72 -3.25
C GLU A 51 -0.67 30.66 -3.15
N ASN A 52 -1.69 30.47 -4.00
CA ASN A 52 -2.87 31.33 -4.12
C ASN A 52 -4.20 30.56 -3.89
N PRO A 53 -4.39 29.88 -2.74
CA PRO A 53 -5.48 28.92 -2.53
C PRO A 53 -6.88 29.56 -2.42
N THR A 54 -6.96 30.88 -2.25
CA THR A 54 -8.20 31.66 -2.13
C THR A 54 -8.75 32.16 -3.47
N VAL A 55 -8.00 32.03 -4.57
CA VAL A 55 -8.44 32.54 -5.88
C VAL A 55 -9.53 31.64 -6.47
N ALA A 56 -10.74 32.19 -6.64
CA ALA A 56 -11.84 31.50 -7.32
C ALA A 56 -11.50 31.26 -8.80
N LEU A 57 -11.59 30.01 -9.26
CA LEU A 57 -11.10 29.62 -10.58
C LEU A 57 -12.15 29.83 -11.68
N LYS A 58 -11.95 30.87 -12.48
CA LYS A 58 -12.80 31.22 -13.63
C LYS A 58 -12.53 30.36 -14.87
N VAL A 59 -13.42 30.45 -15.86
CA VAL A 59 -13.33 29.75 -17.15
C VAL A 59 -13.28 30.76 -18.29
N HIS A 60 -12.67 30.37 -19.42
CA HIS A 60 -12.66 31.13 -20.66
C HIS A 60 -14.03 31.07 -21.35
N ASP A 61 -14.32 32.08 -22.15
CA ASP A 61 -15.57 32.18 -22.92
C ASP A 61 -15.75 30.98 -23.86
N GLY A 62 -16.99 30.52 -24.02
CA GLY A 62 -17.33 29.30 -24.76
C GLY A 62 -17.09 27.98 -24.00
N PHE A 63 -16.46 27.98 -22.81
CA PHE A 63 -16.25 26.75 -22.03
C PHE A 63 -17.53 26.25 -21.34
N ALA A 64 -18.26 25.35 -22.00
CA ALA A 64 -19.46 24.73 -21.47
C ALA A 64 -19.16 23.70 -20.36
N SER A 65 -19.13 24.15 -19.10
CA SER A 65 -18.93 23.33 -17.91
C SER A 65 -20.12 22.41 -17.58
N LYS A 66 -20.36 21.37 -18.38
CA LYS A 66 -21.38 20.34 -18.10
C LYS A 66 -20.84 19.19 -17.25
N VAL A 67 -21.35 19.11 -16.02
CA VAL A 67 -21.38 17.90 -15.21
C VAL A 67 -22.81 17.35 -15.23
N SER A 68 -22.95 16.02 -15.27
CA SER A 68 -24.21 15.26 -15.30
C SER A 68 -25.02 15.24 -16.61
N THR A 69 -25.75 14.13 -16.77
CA THR A 69 -26.52 13.66 -17.94
C THR A 69 -25.71 13.38 -19.22
N GLY A 70 -26.16 12.37 -19.98
CA GLY A 70 -25.31 11.68 -20.96
C GLY A 70 -25.46 12.17 -22.40
N SER A 71 -24.41 12.81 -22.94
CA SER A 71 -24.05 12.73 -24.35
C SER A 71 -22.58 13.15 -24.51
N LYS A 72 -21.81 12.42 -25.32
CA LYS A 72 -20.45 12.82 -25.72
C LYS A 72 -20.49 13.49 -27.09
N PRO A 73 -19.77 14.61 -27.32
CA PRO A 73 -19.50 15.06 -28.68
C PRO A 73 -18.77 13.94 -29.45
N ARG A 74 -19.16 13.72 -30.70
CA ARG A 74 -18.80 12.53 -31.50
C ARG A 74 -17.77 12.93 -32.58
N ASN A 75 -16.72 12.12 -32.73
CA ASN A 75 -15.68 12.38 -33.73
C ASN A 75 -16.21 12.02 -35.14
N PRO A 76 -16.03 12.86 -36.18
CA PRO A 76 -16.83 12.79 -37.41
C PRO A 76 -16.29 11.81 -38.48
N THR A 77 -15.99 10.56 -38.10
CA THR A 77 -15.52 9.52 -39.06
C THR A 77 -16.03 8.11 -38.70
N THR A 78 -17.33 7.84 -38.88
CA THR A 78 -17.86 6.47 -39.12
C THR A 78 -19.30 6.54 -39.65
N PRO A 79 -19.74 5.65 -40.59
CA PRO A 79 -21.08 5.72 -41.19
C PRO A 79 -22.23 5.37 -40.24
N SER A 80 -23.47 5.65 -40.68
CA SER A 80 -24.71 5.38 -39.96
C SER A 80 -25.53 4.28 -40.65
N THR A 81 -26.15 3.43 -39.83
CA THR A 81 -27.34 2.64 -40.20
C THR A 81 -28.36 2.82 -39.06
N ALA A 82 -29.60 3.16 -39.40
CA ALA A 82 -30.64 3.53 -38.43
C ALA A 82 -31.95 2.75 -38.67
N THR A 83 -32.72 2.55 -37.61
CA THR A 83 -34.12 2.07 -37.64
C THR A 83 -34.91 2.72 -36.48
N HIS A 84 -36.23 2.83 -36.63
CA HIS A 84 -37.12 3.67 -35.80
C HIS A 84 -38.09 2.88 -34.91
N ALA A 85 -38.44 3.46 -33.75
CA ALA A 85 -39.76 3.43 -33.08
C ALA A 85 -39.75 4.48 -31.93
N THR A 86 -40.43 5.65 -31.99
CA THR A 86 -41.86 5.92 -31.67
C THR A 86 -42.27 5.45 -30.27
N ALA A 87 -42.31 6.34 -29.25
CA ALA A 87 -43.43 7.24 -28.85
C ALA A 87 -44.44 6.56 -27.87
N ALA A 88 -45.12 7.23 -26.92
CA ALA A 88 -45.17 8.66 -26.52
C ALA A 88 -44.78 8.83 -25.00
N ALA A 89 -45.33 9.65 -24.07
CA ALA A 89 -46.46 10.60 -23.99
C ALA A 89 -46.26 11.68 -22.87
N ALA A 90 -47.29 12.47 -22.56
CA ALA A 90 -47.38 13.47 -21.46
C ALA A 90 -47.70 12.80 -20.10
N ALA A 91 -47.35 13.27 -18.88
CA ALA A 91 -47.21 14.60 -18.24
C ALA A 91 -48.53 15.17 -17.63
N ALA A 92 -48.52 15.46 -16.31
CA ALA A 92 -49.65 16.05 -15.57
C ALA A 92 -49.22 16.75 -14.26
N ALA A 93 -49.95 17.83 -13.91
CA ALA A 93 -50.10 18.50 -12.61
C ALA A 93 -48.86 19.02 -11.83
N ALA A 94 -48.95 20.26 -11.37
CA ALA A 94 -48.00 20.91 -10.46
C ALA A 94 -48.74 21.61 -9.30
N ALA A 95 -47.97 22.19 -8.37
CA ALA A 95 -48.36 23.03 -7.23
C ALA A 95 -48.98 22.34 -6.00
N GLN A 96 -48.28 22.43 -4.86
CA GLN A 96 -48.69 23.28 -3.73
C GLN A 96 -47.61 23.33 -2.61
N SER A 97 -47.78 24.27 -1.68
CA SER A 97 -47.08 24.41 -0.39
C SER A 97 -45.55 24.63 -0.41
N ALA A 98 -45.14 25.89 -0.25
CA ALA A 98 -43.80 26.23 0.21
C ALA A 98 -43.81 26.42 1.73
N THR A 99 -42.87 25.78 2.43
CA THR A 99 -42.60 26.00 3.86
C THR A 99 -41.09 26.25 4.07
N PRO A 100 -40.70 27.08 5.06
CA PRO A 100 -39.34 27.60 5.13
C PRO A 100 -38.33 26.51 5.47
N THR A 101 -37.40 26.26 4.54
CA THR A 101 -36.33 25.27 4.73
C THR A 101 -35.37 25.75 5.82
N LYS A 102 -35.48 25.16 7.01
CA LYS A 102 -34.54 25.36 8.11
C LYS A 102 -33.13 25.01 7.62
N VAL A 103 -32.22 26.00 7.59
CA VAL A 103 -30.84 25.80 7.12
C VAL A 103 -30.07 24.98 8.15
N THR A 104 -30.16 23.66 8.04
CA THR A 104 -29.17 22.76 8.63
C THR A 104 -27.84 23.00 7.95
N ALA A 105 -26.81 23.32 8.74
CA ALA A 105 -25.44 23.28 8.27
C ALA A 105 -25.14 21.86 7.71
N PRO A 106 -24.25 21.73 6.71
CA PRO A 106 -23.93 20.44 6.12
C PRO A 106 -23.20 19.56 7.14
N THR A 107 -23.95 18.74 7.87
CA THR A 107 -23.41 17.69 8.73
C THR A 107 -22.59 16.75 7.84
N SER A 108 -21.28 16.84 7.94
CA SER A 108 -20.35 15.94 7.24
C SER A 108 -20.46 14.54 7.87
N THR A 109 -21.46 13.77 7.46
CA THR A 109 -21.70 12.41 7.92
C THR A 109 -20.63 11.46 7.37
N VAL A 110 -19.53 11.42 8.13
CA VAL A 110 -18.44 10.44 8.00
C VAL A 110 -19.04 9.02 7.93
N PRO A 111 -18.61 8.14 7.00
CA PRO A 111 -19.24 6.84 6.79
C PRO A 111 -19.33 5.98 8.05
N GLY A 112 -20.43 5.23 8.22
CA GLY A 112 -20.63 4.37 9.39
C GLY A 112 -19.62 3.21 9.53
N ASP A 113 -18.82 2.92 8.49
CA ASP A 113 -17.73 1.93 8.54
C ASP A 113 -16.35 2.53 8.89
N THR A 114 -16.29 3.84 9.17
CA THR A 114 -15.06 4.56 9.57
C THR A 114 -14.49 4.00 10.87
N LEU A 115 -13.16 3.97 10.96
CA LEU A 115 -12.42 3.53 12.14
C LEU A 115 -11.69 4.69 12.81
N GLN A 116 -11.54 4.57 14.12
CA GLN A 116 -10.63 5.38 14.92
C GLN A 116 -9.50 4.49 15.45
N TYR A 117 -8.33 5.08 15.64
CA TYR A 117 -7.17 4.44 16.27
C TYR A 117 -6.62 5.39 17.34
N PRO A 118 -6.61 5.00 18.63
CA PRO A 118 -6.43 5.92 19.74
C PRO A 118 -5.02 6.52 19.77
N ALA A 119 -4.89 7.73 20.33
CA ALA A 119 -3.63 8.48 20.30
C ALA A 119 -2.47 7.73 21.00
N HIS A 120 -2.72 7.21 22.21
CA HIS A 120 -1.71 6.49 23.02
C HIS A 120 -1.13 5.24 22.34
N ALA A 121 -1.85 4.63 21.39
CA ALA A 121 -1.38 3.44 20.67
C ALA A 121 -0.48 3.79 19.47
N ARG A 122 -0.38 5.07 19.09
CA ARG A 122 0.43 5.53 17.96
C ARG A 122 1.92 5.64 18.32
N ASP A 123 2.21 6.00 19.57
CA ASP A 123 3.58 6.30 20.03
C ASP A 123 4.47 5.04 20.05
N PHE A 124 3.88 3.87 20.23
CA PHE A 124 4.51 2.56 20.05
C PHE A 124 4.99 2.33 18.60
N LEU A 125 4.22 2.78 17.62
CA LEU A 125 4.46 2.56 16.19
C LEU A 125 5.37 3.63 15.55
N GLU A 126 5.34 4.87 16.06
CA GLU A 126 6.03 6.01 15.46
C GLU A 126 7.53 5.77 15.14
N PRO A 127 8.33 5.02 15.95
CA PRO A 127 9.73 4.68 15.63
C PRO A 127 9.93 3.76 14.41
N TYR A 128 8.87 3.13 13.90
CA TYR A 128 8.86 2.17 12.79
C TYR A 128 8.08 2.70 11.58
N LEU A 129 7.52 3.91 11.67
CA LEU A 129 6.70 4.54 10.64
C LEU A 129 7.52 5.49 9.77
N PRO A 130 7.10 5.71 8.50
CA PRO A 130 7.69 6.76 7.66
C PRO A 130 7.51 8.14 8.30
N ALA A 131 8.58 8.94 8.26
CA ALA A 131 8.62 10.27 8.85
C ALA A 131 7.59 11.24 8.24
N ARG A 132 6.95 12.07 9.07
CA ARG A 132 5.82 12.93 8.68
C ARG A 132 6.15 14.06 7.69
N ALA A 133 7.36 14.61 7.71
CA ALA A 133 7.76 15.73 6.87
C ALA A 133 9.28 15.79 6.68
N ASN A 134 9.73 16.30 5.53
CA ASN A 134 11.11 16.75 5.22
C ASN A 134 12.28 15.87 5.67
N ALA A 135 12.07 14.55 5.83
CA ALA A 135 13.17 13.60 5.91
C ALA A 135 14.05 13.71 4.65
N THR A 136 15.35 13.44 4.82
CA THR A 136 16.38 13.53 3.79
C THR A 136 15.99 12.82 2.50
N SER A 137 16.48 13.30 1.36
CA SER A 137 16.31 12.64 0.06
C SER A 137 16.94 11.24 0.10
N ARG A 138 16.11 10.24 0.39
CA ARG A 138 16.49 8.83 0.29
C ARG A 138 16.40 8.40 -1.18
N PRO A 139 17.25 7.47 -1.65
CA PRO A 139 17.15 6.95 -3.02
C PRO A 139 15.91 6.06 -3.22
N THR A 140 15.36 5.54 -2.13
CA THR A 140 14.31 4.51 -2.04
C THR A 140 13.21 4.93 -1.07
N PRO A 141 11.99 4.37 -1.18
CA PRO A 141 10.91 4.64 -0.24
C PRO A 141 11.16 3.97 1.11
N HIS A 142 10.44 4.41 2.15
CA HIS A 142 10.28 3.63 3.38
C HIS A 142 9.51 2.34 3.10
N VAL A 143 9.99 1.19 3.56
CA VAL A 143 9.31 -0.10 3.37
C VAL A 143 9.02 -0.73 4.72
N THR A 144 7.73 -0.86 5.04
CA THR A 144 7.23 -1.57 6.21
C THR A 144 6.61 -2.89 5.77
N LEU A 145 7.19 -4.02 6.15
CA LEU A 145 6.51 -5.31 6.03
C LEU A 145 5.52 -5.47 7.19
N THR A 146 4.30 -5.91 6.92
CA THR A 146 3.33 -6.15 8.00
C THR A 146 2.33 -7.23 7.63
N TYR A 147 1.96 -8.05 8.61
CA TYR A 147 0.99 -9.13 8.46
C TYR A 147 0.44 -9.58 9.80
N SER A 148 -0.68 -10.30 9.76
CA SER A 148 -1.27 -10.97 10.91
C SER A 148 -1.02 -12.47 10.81
N SER A 149 -0.55 -13.09 11.90
CA SER A 149 -0.29 -14.52 11.99
C SER A 149 -0.93 -15.15 13.23
N SER A 150 -1.29 -16.42 13.11
CA SER A 150 -1.62 -17.30 14.24
C SER A 150 -0.39 -17.62 15.10
N LEU A 151 -0.61 -18.24 16.26
CA LEU A 151 0.46 -18.75 17.15
C LEU A 151 1.36 -19.76 16.43
N ASP A 152 0.82 -20.57 15.51
CA ASP A 152 1.59 -21.47 14.65
C ASP A 152 2.12 -20.82 13.36
N SER A 153 2.26 -19.49 13.35
CA SER A 153 2.88 -18.69 12.28
C SER A 153 2.20 -18.81 10.91
N ARG A 154 0.88 -19.04 10.88
CA ARG A 154 0.07 -19.10 9.66
C ARG A 154 -0.66 -17.78 9.42
N ILE A 155 -0.70 -17.32 8.18
CA ILE A 155 -1.45 -16.12 7.75
C ILE A 155 -2.80 -16.46 7.11
N ALA A 156 -3.03 -17.73 6.76
CA ALA A 156 -4.30 -18.22 6.22
C ALA A 156 -4.45 -19.74 6.45
N LEU A 157 -5.69 -20.21 6.59
CA LEU A 157 -6.05 -21.63 6.78
C LEU A 157 -5.60 -22.52 5.61
N ALA A 158 -5.67 -22.00 4.38
CA ALA A 158 -5.25 -22.70 3.17
C ALA A 158 -4.86 -21.70 2.07
N PRO A 159 -4.06 -22.10 1.06
CA PRO A 159 -3.78 -21.25 -0.09
C PRO A 159 -5.06 -20.79 -0.80
N GLY A 160 -5.25 -19.46 -0.90
CA GLY A 160 -6.43 -18.85 -1.51
C GLY A 160 -7.66 -18.73 -0.61
N LEU A 161 -7.62 -19.23 0.64
CA LEU A 161 -8.73 -19.10 1.59
C LEU A 161 -8.55 -17.86 2.48
N ARG A 162 -9.40 -16.86 2.26
CA ARG A 162 -9.46 -15.65 3.09
C ARG A 162 -9.69 -16.01 4.55
N THR A 163 -8.75 -15.65 5.41
CA THR A 163 -8.79 -15.92 6.85
C THR A 163 -8.71 -14.59 7.62
N THR A 164 -9.57 -14.39 8.62
CA THR A 164 -9.50 -13.23 9.52
C THR A 164 -8.77 -13.67 10.78
N LEU A 165 -7.64 -13.03 11.09
CA LEU A 165 -6.85 -13.29 12.30
C LEU A 165 -6.93 -12.15 13.30
N SER A 166 -6.77 -10.91 12.85
CA SER A 166 -6.74 -9.72 13.73
C SER A 166 -8.09 -9.32 14.29
N GLY A 167 -8.08 -8.96 15.58
CA GLY A 167 -9.19 -8.32 16.28
C GLY A 167 -9.49 -6.88 15.82
N PRO A 168 -10.53 -6.24 16.38
CA PRO A 168 -10.99 -4.91 15.99
C PRO A 168 -9.91 -3.82 16.09
N GLU A 169 -9.13 -3.82 17.17
CA GLU A 169 -8.10 -2.83 17.48
C GLU A 169 -6.92 -2.95 16.53
N SER A 170 -6.43 -4.18 16.28
CA SER A 170 -5.39 -4.46 15.30
C SER A 170 -5.85 -4.17 13.86
N LYS A 171 -7.14 -4.34 13.55
CA LYS A 171 -7.74 -3.92 12.27
C LYS A 171 -7.74 -2.39 12.13
N SER A 172 -8.02 -1.65 13.20
CA SER A 172 -7.83 -0.19 13.24
C SER A 172 -6.36 0.22 13.13
N MET A 173 -5.45 -0.54 13.76
CA MET A 173 -4.00 -0.36 13.60
C MET A 173 -3.59 -0.52 12.14
N THR A 174 -4.00 -1.59 11.45
CA THR A 174 -3.72 -1.79 10.01
C THR A 174 -4.22 -0.62 9.16
N HIS A 175 -5.39 -0.06 9.48
CA HIS A 175 -5.87 1.15 8.79
C HIS A 175 -5.09 2.43 9.17
N TYR A 176 -4.50 2.53 10.37
CA TYR A 176 -3.53 3.58 10.72
C TYR A 176 -2.18 3.40 10.01
N LEU A 177 -1.67 2.17 9.86
CA LEU A 177 -0.51 1.90 9.01
C LEU A 177 -0.78 2.35 7.56
N ARG A 178 -1.95 2.02 7.00
CA ARG A 178 -2.38 2.49 5.68
C ARG A 178 -2.51 4.02 5.58
N TYR A 179 -2.97 4.70 6.63
CA TYR A 179 -3.03 6.17 6.70
C TYR A 179 -1.64 6.83 6.62
N ARG A 180 -0.60 6.10 7.07
CA ARG A 180 0.79 6.56 7.15
C ARG A 180 1.63 6.30 5.91
N HIS A 181 1.16 5.50 4.94
CA HIS A 181 1.94 5.12 3.77
C HIS A 181 1.36 5.68 2.46
N ASP A 182 2.24 6.11 1.54
CA ASP A 182 1.84 6.59 0.21
C ASP A 182 1.26 5.47 -0.65
N ALA A 183 1.72 4.23 -0.42
CA ALA A 183 1.31 3.01 -1.11
C ALA A 183 1.12 1.81 -0.18
N ILE A 184 0.29 0.87 -0.61
CA ILE A 184 0.11 -0.46 -0.03
C ILE A 184 0.35 -1.51 -1.11
N LEU A 185 1.27 -2.45 -0.86
CA LEU A 185 1.68 -3.47 -1.83
C LEU A 185 1.21 -4.86 -1.41
N ILE A 186 0.62 -5.59 -2.36
CA ILE A 186 0.36 -7.03 -2.22
C ILE A 186 0.72 -7.84 -3.47
N GLY A 187 1.05 -9.12 -3.28
CA GLY A 187 1.17 -10.10 -4.36
C GLY A 187 -0.20 -10.52 -4.94
N VAL A 188 -0.27 -10.74 -6.24
CA VAL A 188 -1.53 -11.06 -6.96
C VAL A 188 -2.31 -12.25 -6.42
N ARG A 189 -1.66 -13.26 -5.83
CA ARG A 189 -2.36 -14.41 -5.22
C ARG A 189 -3.37 -13.95 -4.15
N THR A 190 -2.98 -12.98 -3.32
CA THR A 190 -3.85 -12.33 -2.33
C THR A 190 -4.91 -11.46 -3.00
N ALA A 191 -4.55 -10.69 -4.04
CA ALA A 191 -5.48 -9.84 -4.78
C ALA A 191 -6.63 -10.63 -5.43
N ILE A 192 -6.34 -11.82 -5.98
CA ILE A 192 -7.32 -12.74 -6.57
C ILE A 192 -8.18 -13.39 -5.49
N ALA A 193 -7.57 -13.87 -4.40
CA ALA A 193 -8.28 -14.59 -3.32
C ALA A 193 -9.27 -13.70 -2.56
N ASP A 194 -8.85 -12.50 -2.14
CA ASP A 194 -9.65 -11.65 -1.24
C ASP A 194 -10.51 -10.63 -1.99
N ASN A 195 -10.19 -10.33 -3.25
CA ASN A 195 -10.65 -9.14 -4.00
C ASN A 195 -10.68 -7.89 -3.08
N PRO A 196 -9.54 -7.48 -2.50
CA PRO A 196 -9.52 -6.53 -1.39
C PRO A 196 -9.77 -5.09 -1.84
N ALA A 197 -10.25 -4.24 -0.93
CA ALA A 197 -10.42 -2.80 -1.18
C ALA A 197 -9.10 -2.01 -1.11
N LEU A 198 -8.16 -2.45 -0.26
CA LEU A 198 -6.84 -1.86 0.01
C LEU A 198 -6.84 -0.36 0.36
N ASN A 199 -7.98 0.20 0.78
CA ASN A 199 -8.08 1.59 1.20
C ASN A 199 -7.76 1.78 2.70
N CYS A 200 -7.44 3.02 3.05
CA CYS A 200 -7.58 3.50 4.42
C CYS A 200 -9.07 3.78 4.70
N ARG A 201 -9.52 3.49 5.92
CA ARG A 201 -10.87 3.77 6.42
C ARG A 201 -10.83 4.49 7.77
N LEU A 202 -9.68 5.08 8.09
CA LEU A 202 -9.47 5.85 9.30
C LEU A 202 -10.11 7.23 9.15
N GLU A 203 -10.67 7.77 10.24
CA GLU A 203 -11.17 9.14 10.26
C GLU A 203 -10.10 10.15 9.82
N GLY A 204 -10.48 11.06 8.92
CA GLY A 204 -9.57 12.03 8.29
C GLY A 204 -8.87 11.51 7.02
N ALA A 205 -9.07 10.25 6.61
CA ALA A 205 -8.66 9.77 5.29
C ALA A 205 -9.65 10.18 4.19
N GLY A 206 -9.20 10.25 2.94
CA GLY A 206 -10.02 10.62 1.78
C GLY A 206 -11.27 9.73 1.63
N GLY A 207 -12.46 10.33 1.59
CA GLY A 207 -13.74 9.62 1.61
C GLY A 207 -14.23 9.18 3.01
N TYR A 208 -13.41 9.38 4.04
CA TYR A 208 -13.63 9.05 5.46
C TYR A 208 -13.42 10.29 6.34
N GLY A 209 -13.98 11.44 5.92
CA GLY A 209 -13.82 12.76 6.56
C GLY A 209 -12.63 13.58 6.04
N GLY A 210 -11.65 12.96 5.39
CA GLY A 210 -10.54 13.65 4.72
C GLY A 210 -10.90 14.22 3.34
N LYS A 211 -10.24 15.32 2.96
CA LYS A 211 -10.43 15.98 1.66
C LYS A 211 -9.74 15.21 0.52
N GLY A 212 -10.47 14.96 -0.57
CA GLY A 212 -9.92 14.31 -1.77
C GLY A 212 -9.36 12.91 -1.48
N TRP A 213 -8.11 12.66 -1.87
CA TRP A 213 -7.40 11.40 -1.62
C TRP A 213 -6.33 11.50 -0.52
N ALA A 214 -6.44 12.48 0.39
CA ALA A 214 -5.50 12.62 1.51
C ALA A 214 -5.44 11.32 2.35
N HIS A 215 -4.24 10.86 2.69
CA HIS A 215 -3.99 9.65 3.49
C HIS A 215 -4.62 8.34 2.95
N GLN A 216 -5.06 8.31 1.69
CA GLN A 216 -5.35 7.05 1.01
C GLN A 216 -4.04 6.50 0.42
N PRO A 217 -3.60 5.27 0.77
CA PRO A 217 -2.47 4.66 0.09
C PRO A 217 -2.86 4.34 -1.36
N ARG A 218 -1.89 4.30 -2.28
CA ARG A 218 -2.09 3.71 -3.61
C ARG A 218 -1.93 2.19 -3.53
N PRO A 219 -2.92 1.39 -3.95
CA PRO A 219 -2.73 -0.05 -4.05
C PRO A 219 -1.72 -0.40 -5.16
N ILE A 220 -0.75 -1.24 -4.85
CA ILE A 220 0.27 -1.77 -5.77
C ILE A 220 0.11 -3.29 -5.82
N ILE A 221 -0.19 -3.85 -6.98
CA ILE A 221 -0.35 -5.30 -7.15
C ILE A 221 0.85 -5.86 -7.91
N VAL A 222 1.53 -6.83 -7.32
CA VAL A 222 2.68 -7.51 -7.93
C VAL A 222 2.21 -8.76 -8.70
N ASP A 223 2.26 -8.69 -10.03
CA ASP A 223 1.67 -9.67 -10.95
C ASP A 223 2.46 -9.83 -12.27
N PRO A 224 3.62 -10.53 -12.27
CA PRO A 224 4.48 -10.66 -13.46
C PRO A 224 3.78 -11.00 -14.77
N HIS A 225 2.73 -11.81 -14.71
CA HIS A 225 2.04 -12.41 -15.87
C HIS A 225 0.63 -11.83 -16.11
N ALA A 226 0.27 -10.70 -15.49
CA ALA A 226 -1.03 -10.02 -15.66
C ALA A 226 -2.25 -10.95 -15.47
N ARG A 227 -2.23 -11.78 -14.43
CA ARG A 227 -3.29 -12.73 -14.05
C ARG A 227 -4.50 -12.07 -13.40
N LEU A 228 -4.36 -10.86 -12.83
CA LEU A 228 -5.47 -10.18 -12.18
C LEU A 228 -6.51 -9.71 -13.20
N VAL A 229 -7.71 -10.31 -13.17
CA VAL A 229 -8.84 -9.90 -14.01
C VAL A 229 -9.36 -8.53 -13.56
N ILE A 230 -9.15 -7.51 -14.40
CA ILE A 230 -9.58 -6.14 -14.12
C ILE A 230 -11.01 -5.92 -14.60
N HIS A 231 -11.97 -6.10 -13.69
CA HIS A 231 -13.39 -5.78 -13.91
C HIS A 231 -13.75 -4.45 -13.23
N PRO A 232 -14.72 -3.67 -13.73
CA PRO A 232 -15.24 -2.49 -13.01
C PRO A 232 -15.70 -2.79 -11.58
N ASP A 233 -16.07 -4.04 -11.29
CA ASP A 233 -16.54 -4.52 -9.98
C ASP A 233 -15.44 -5.12 -9.08
N THR A 234 -14.17 -5.07 -9.49
CA THR A 234 -13.05 -5.30 -8.57
C THR A 234 -13.10 -4.23 -7.47
N LYS A 235 -13.04 -4.61 -6.17
CA LYS A 235 -13.34 -3.68 -5.06
C LYS A 235 -12.45 -2.43 -5.07
N MET A 236 -11.18 -2.55 -5.46
CA MET A 236 -10.26 -1.41 -5.64
C MET A 236 -10.79 -0.36 -6.63
N LEU A 237 -11.43 -0.77 -7.73
CA LEU A 237 -11.99 0.13 -8.74
C LEU A 237 -13.34 0.71 -8.31
N GLN A 238 -14.17 -0.07 -7.61
CA GLN A 238 -15.41 0.43 -6.98
C GLN A 238 -15.08 1.56 -5.98
N MET A 239 -14.13 1.32 -5.05
CA MET A 239 -13.71 2.34 -4.08
C MET A 239 -13.04 3.56 -4.73
N ALA A 240 -12.29 3.38 -5.82
CA ALA A 240 -11.71 4.49 -6.56
C ALA A 240 -12.79 5.34 -7.26
N LYS A 241 -13.81 4.69 -7.86
CA LYS A 241 -14.99 5.33 -8.47
C LYS A 241 -15.85 6.09 -7.44
N GLU A 242 -15.93 5.57 -6.21
CA GLU A 242 -16.58 6.23 -5.07
C GLU A 242 -15.74 7.34 -4.42
N GLY A 243 -14.50 7.56 -4.87
CA GLY A 243 -13.57 8.53 -4.27
C GLY A 243 -12.96 8.11 -2.92
N LYS A 244 -13.26 6.90 -2.45
CA LYS A 244 -12.81 6.29 -1.17
C LYS A 244 -11.44 5.59 -1.27
N ALA A 245 -10.78 5.63 -2.42
CA ALA A 245 -9.46 5.03 -2.66
C ALA A 245 -8.75 5.71 -3.84
N LYS A 246 -7.44 5.45 -3.97
CA LYS A 246 -6.69 5.61 -5.22
C LYS A 246 -6.82 4.30 -6.04
N ALA A 247 -6.92 4.38 -7.36
CA ALA A 247 -6.91 3.19 -8.22
C ALA A 247 -5.53 2.47 -8.23
N PRO A 248 -5.48 1.15 -8.46
CA PRO A 248 -4.26 0.38 -8.35
C PRO A 248 -3.24 0.70 -9.44
N TRP A 249 -1.96 0.54 -9.11
CA TRP A 249 -0.90 0.25 -10.10
C TRP A 249 -0.58 -1.24 -10.08
N ILE A 250 -0.30 -1.81 -11.25
CA ILE A 250 -0.02 -3.24 -11.40
C ILE A 250 1.39 -3.41 -11.97
N ILE A 251 2.26 -4.01 -11.17
CA ILE A 251 3.65 -4.32 -11.51
C ILE A 251 3.66 -5.62 -12.32
N ILE A 252 4.08 -5.53 -13.59
CA ILE A 252 4.14 -6.66 -14.53
C ILE A 252 5.56 -6.82 -15.08
N ALA A 253 5.90 -8.02 -15.54
CA ALA A 253 7.17 -8.25 -16.22
C ALA A 253 7.23 -7.47 -17.55
N SER A 254 8.41 -6.96 -17.90
CA SER A 254 8.64 -6.18 -19.13
C SER A 254 8.21 -6.88 -20.42
N ASN A 255 8.36 -8.20 -20.49
CA ASN A 255 7.92 -9.05 -21.62
C ASN A 255 6.40 -9.33 -21.63
N THR A 256 5.70 -9.15 -20.51
CA THR A 256 4.25 -9.39 -20.41
C THR A 256 3.45 -8.27 -21.08
N THR A 257 2.38 -8.63 -21.79
CA THR A 257 1.46 -7.69 -22.43
C THR A 257 0.05 -7.84 -21.83
N PRO A 258 -0.42 -6.88 -21.01
CA PRO A 258 -1.74 -6.95 -20.38
C PRO A 258 -2.85 -6.74 -21.42
N HIS A 259 -3.99 -7.39 -21.21
CA HIS A 259 -5.10 -7.35 -22.18
C HIS A 259 -5.61 -5.91 -22.42
N PRO A 260 -5.79 -5.44 -23.67
CA PRO A 260 -6.11 -4.03 -23.95
C PRO A 260 -7.39 -3.49 -23.29
N VAL A 261 -8.37 -4.36 -22.98
CA VAL A 261 -9.55 -3.96 -22.20
C VAL A 261 -9.16 -3.61 -20.77
N ALA A 262 -8.37 -4.46 -20.10
CA ALA A 262 -7.92 -4.24 -18.73
C ALA A 262 -7.11 -2.93 -18.60
N VAL A 263 -6.24 -2.64 -19.58
CA VAL A 263 -5.49 -1.38 -19.66
C VAL A 263 -6.42 -0.17 -19.74
N ARG A 264 -7.48 -0.23 -20.56
CA ARG A 264 -8.48 0.85 -20.68
C ARG A 264 -9.31 1.02 -19.40
N THR A 265 -9.80 -0.08 -18.82
CA THR A 265 -10.58 -0.07 -17.56
C THR A 265 -9.78 0.52 -16.39
N LEU A 266 -8.49 0.19 -16.31
CA LEU A 266 -7.60 0.66 -15.27
C LEU A 266 -7.26 2.17 -15.42
N LYS A 267 -6.87 2.60 -16.63
CA LYS A 267 -6.58 4.01 -16.94
C LYS A 267 -7.80 4.92 -16.77
N ALA A 268 -9.01 4.43 -17.04
CA ALA A 268 -10.25 5.18 -16.81
C ALA A 268 -10.47 5.60 -15.34
N HIS A 269 -9.81 4.92 -14.39
CA HIS A 269 -9.85 5.24 -12.96
C HIS A 269 -8.54 5.86 -12.42
N SER A 270 -7.60 6.25 -13.29
CA SER A 270 -6.24 6.71 -12.92
C SER A 270 -5.38 5.65 -12.21
N GLY A 271 -5.60 4.37 -12.55
CA GLY A 271 -4.64 3.30 -12.36
C GLY A 271 -3.74 3.10 -13.60
N GLU A 272 -2.72 2.25 -13.50
CA GLU A 272 -1.70 2.09 -14.54
C GLU A 272 -1.01 0.71 -14.47
N TYR A 273 -0.48 0.23 -15.59
CA TYR A 273 0.43 -0.92 -15.65
C TYR A 273 1.88 -0.46 -15.69
N ILE A 274 2.67 -0.82 -14.68
CA ILE A 274 4.10 -0.50 -14.59
C ILE A 274 4.88 -1.75 -15.02
N LYS A 275 5.70 -1.60 -16.08
CA LYS A 275 6.61 -2.65 -16.54
C LYS A 275 7.94 -2.55 -15.78
N VAL A 276 8.38 -3.65 -15.19
CA VAL A 276 9.69 -3.77 -14.54
C VAL A 276 10.53 -4.85 -15.20
N HIS A 277 11.86 -4.80 -15.02
CA HIS A 277 12.69 -5.94 -15.36
C HIS A 277 12.31 -7.11 -14.44
N TYR A 278 12.10 -8.30 -15.02
CA TYR A 278 11.80 -9.52 -14.28
C TYR A 278 12.88 -10.53 -14.67
N GLY A 279 13.97 -10.49 -13.91
CA GLY A 279 15.20 -11.20 -14.25
C GLY A 279 15.06 -12.69 -14.03
N TYR A 280 15.30 -13.46 -15.10
CA TYR A 280 15.89 -14.79 -14.95
C TYR A 280 17.38 -14.63 -15.23
N HIS A 281 18.19 -14.49 -14.18
CA HIS A 281 19.64 -14.59 -14.30
C HIS A 281 20.02 -16.08 -14.30
N PRO A 282 20.74 -16.60 -15.32
CA PRO A 282 21.14 -18.01 -15.34
C PRO A 282 22.01 -18.35 -14.12
N GLY A 283 21.46 -19.15 -13.20
CA GLY A 283 22.08 -19.49 -11.91
C GLY A 283 21.36 -18.93 -10.68
N GLU A 284 20.47 -17.96 -10.84
CA GLU A 284 19.64 -17.43 -9.75
C GLU A 284 18.19 -17.93 -9.85
N PRO A 285 17.47 -18.11 -8.72
CA PRO A 285 16.03 -18.33 -8.75
C PRO A 285 15.29 -17.15 -9.38
N ALA A 286 14.30 -17.42 -10.23
CA ALA A 286 13.50 -16.36 -10.86
C ALA A 286 12.74 -15.52 -9.81
N GLY A 287 13.24 -14.31 -9.56
CA GLY A 287 12.82 -13.45 -8.45
C GLY A 287 12.33 -12.08 -8.90
N PHE A 288 11.91 -11.27 -7.93
CA PHE A 288 11.57 -9.87 -8.15
C PHE A 288 12.79 -8.98 -7.93
N ASP A 289 13.05 -8.10 -8.89
CA ASP A 289 13.93 -6.96 -8.65
C ASP A 289 13.23 -5.95 -7.72
N TRP A 290 13.23 -6.24 -6.41
CA TRP A 290 12.66 -5.37 -5.40
C TRP A 290 13.31 -3.99 -5.37
N ALA A 291 14.61 -3.89 -5.68
CA ALA A 291 15.32 -2.62 -5.75
C ALA A 291 14.80 -1.75 -6.91
N GLY A 292 14.65 -2.32 -8.10
CA GLY A 292 14.05 -1.66 -9.26
C GLY A 292 12.57 -1.33 -9.06
N ILE A 293 11.77 -2.23 -8.46
CA ILE A 293 10.36 -1.97 -8.13
C ILE A 293 10.25 -0.78 -7.18
N PHE A 294 11.00 -0.76 -6.07
CA PHE A 294 10.95 0.34 -5.11
C PHE A 294 11.55 1.64 -5.67
N GLY A 295 12.61 1.55 -6.50
CA GLY A 295 13.18 2.71 -7.19
C GLY A 295 12.21 3.35 -8.19
N ILE A 296 11.49 2.54 -8.98
CA ILE A 296 10.46 3.04 -9.91
C ILE A 296 9.30 3.67 -9.14
N LEU A 297 8.78 3.02 -8.09
CA LEU A 297 7.75 3.61 -7.23
C LEU A 297 8.19 4.95 -6.62
N HIS A 298 9.45 5.07 -6.21
CA HIS A 298 10.00 6.32 -5.70
C HIS A 298 10.12 7.40 -6.77
N SER A 299 10.52 7.05 -8.00
CA SER A 299 10.53 8.00 -9.14
C SER A 299 9.12 8.50 -9.52
N GLU A 300 8.10 7.67 -9.32
CA GLU A 300 6.67 8.00 -9.43
C GLU A 300 6.11 8.73 -8.18
N GLY A 301 6.98 9.12 -7.24
CA GLY A 301 6.66 9.97 -6.08
C GLY A 301 6.13 9.24 -4.84
N ILE A 302 6.15 7.90 -4.79
CA ILE A 302 5.79 7.12 -3.60
C ILE A 302 6.98 7.12 -2.64
N LYS A 303 6.86 7.75 -1.46
CA LYS A 303 7.94 7.83 -0.47
C LYS A 303 7.84 6.75 0.61
N SER A 304 6.73 6.02 0.67
CA SER A 304 6.53 4.94 1.64
C SER A 304 5.58 3.85 1.13
N VAL A 305 5.93 2.59 1.37
CA VAL A 305 5.22 1.37 0.94
C VAL A 305 4.98 0.48 2.16
N MET A 306 3.70 0.18 2.42
CA MET A 306 3.28 -0.85 3.37
C MET A 306 3.06 -2.16 2.61
N VAL A 307 3.82 -3.22 2.91
CA VAL A 307 3.66 -4.53 2.27
C VAL A 307 2.79 -5.41 3.15
N GLU A 308 1.56 -5.70 2.73
CA GLU A 308 0.55 -6.39 3.56
C GLU A 308 0.41 -7.90 3.25
N GLY A 309 1.00 -8.40 2.16
CA GLY A 309 0.94 -9.83 1.80
C GLY A 309 1.24 -10.19 0.34
N GLY A 310 1.07 -11.45 -0.08
CA GLY A 310 0.92 -12.65 0.76
C GLY A 310 2.25 -13.33 1.06
N GLY A 311 2.19 -14.57 1.56
CA GLY A 311 3.34 -15.32 2.08
C GLY A 311 4.59 -15.31 1.19
N CYS A 312 4.44 -15.46 -0.13
CA CYS A 312 5.57 -15.44 -1.06
C CYS A 312 6.25 -14.05 -1.17
N VAL A 313 5.49 -12.95 -1.12
CA VAL A 313 6.07 -11.59 -1.22
C VAL A 313 6.77 -11.22 0.09
N LEU A 314 6.14 -11.53 1.22
CA LEU A 314 6.70 -11.26 2.55
C LEU A 314 7.93 -12.15 2.82
N GLY A 315 7.85 -13.45 2.51
CA GLY A 315 8.97 -14.39 2.68
C GLY A 315 10.17 -14.07 1.79
N ASP A 316 9.94 -13.59 0.56
CA ASP A 316 11.01 -13.15 -0.34
C ASP A 316 11.68 -11.86 0.18
N LEU A 317 10.91 -10.84 0.57
CA LEU A 317 11.44 -9.60 1.16
C LEU A 317 12.13 -9.78 2.53
N LEU A 318 11.87 -10.87 3.25
CA LEU A 318 12.56 -11.23 4.50
C LEU A 318 13.92 -11.92 4.29
N LYS A 319 14.33 -12.21 3.04
CA LYS A 319 15.66 -12.75 2.73
C LYS A 319 16.75 -11.71 3.04
N PRO A 320 17.89 -12.10 3.65
CA PRO A 320 18.96 -11.17 4.03
C PRO A 320 19.47 -10.26 2.91
N GLN A 321 19.45 -10.72 1.66
CA GLN A 321 19.79 -9.91 0.47
C GLN A 321 18.91 -8.66 0.29
N HIS A 322 17.67 -8.69 0.81
CA HIS A 322 16.72 -7.59 0.77
C HIS A 322 16.61 -6.84 2.11
N ALA A 323 17.43 -7.15 3.12
CA ALA A 323 17.45 -6.45 4.41
C ALA A 323 17.65 -4.92 4.26
N ARG A 324 18.45 -4.49 3.28
CA ARG A 324 18.66 -3.05 2.97
C ARG A 324 17.46 -2.37 2.29
N LEU A 325 16.42 -3.13 1.93
CA LEU A 325 15.20 -2.65 1.28
C LEU A 325 14.00 -2.62 2.24
N VAL A 326 14.19 -2.91 3.53
CA VAL A 326 13.11 -3.01 4.53
C VAL A 326 13.49 -2.22 5.78
N ASP A 327 12.83 -1.07 6.00
CA ASP A 327 13.02 -0.26 7.21
C ASP A 327 12.46 -0.91 8.47
N SER A 328 11.33 -1.63 8.35
CA SER A 328 10.56 -2.08 9.52
C SER A 328 9.69 -3.30 9.24
N VAL A 329 9.43 -4.07 10.30
CA VAL A 329 8.56 -5.26 10.32
C VAL A 329 7.58 -5.13 11.49
N ILE A 330 6.28 -5.20 11.21
CA ILE A 330 5.20 -5.06 12.18
C ILE A 330 4.24 -6.27 12.07
N ILE A 331 4.31 -7.20 13.03
CA ILE A 331 3.51 -8.44 13.03
C ILE A 331 2.43 -8.35 14.09
N THR A 332 1.19 -8.66 13.72
CA THR A 332 0.11 -8.97 14.66
C THR A 332 0.09 -10.47 14.93
N ILE A 333 0.21 -10.89 16.18
CA ILE A 333 0.06 -12.30 16.59
C ILE A 333 -1.29 -12.45 17.27
N ALA A 334 -2.17 -13.24 16.65
CA ALA A 334 -3.49 -13.57 17.16
C ALA A 334 -3.45 -14.88 17.98
N PRO A 335 -4.24 -15.01 19.07
CA PRO A 335 -4.18 -16.12 20.03
C PRO A 335 -4.91 -17.39 19.51
N THR A 336 -4.74 -17.69 18.22
CA THR A 336 -5.40 -18.78 17.49
C THR A 336 -4.35 -19.73 16.91
N PHE A 337 -4.73 -20.99 16.65
CA PHE A 337 -3.97 -21.94 15.85
C PHE A 337 -4.73 -22.25 14.56
N LEU A 338 -4.06 -22.25 13.39
CA LEU A 338 -4.70 -22.61 12.10
C LEU A 338 -4.35 -24.02 11.63
N GLY A 339 -3.22 -24.58 12.08
CA GLY A 339 -2.84 -25.97 11.84
C GLY A 339 -1.95 -26.21 10.62
N LYS A 340 -1.66 -27.49 10.39
CA LYS A 340 -0.83 -27.95 9.26
C LYS A 340 -1.55 -27.67 7.93
N GLY A 341 -0.81 -27.21 6.93
CA GLY A 341 -1.35 -26.85 5.60
C GLY A 341 -1.66 -25.35 5.42
N GLY A 342 -1.73 -24.57 6.50
CA GLY A 342 -1.90 -23.13 6.43
C GLY A 342 -0.73 -22.41 5.75
N VAL A 343 -1.01 -21.26 5.11
CA VAL A 343 -0.01 -20.43 4.44
C VAL A 343 0.91 -19.78 5.46
N GLN A 344 2.22 -19.83 5.25
CA GLN A 344 3.22 -19.18 6.11
C GLN A 344 3.83 -17.93 5.46
N VAL A 345 4.42 -17.10 6.31
CA VAL A 345 5.49 -16.17 5.92
C VAL A 345 6.79 -16.79 6.40
N CYS A 346 7.60 -17.27 5.46
CA CYS A 346 8.88 -17.92 5.77
C CYS A 346 9.86 -17.62 4.61
N PRO A 347 11.07 -17.06 4.88
CA PRO A 347 12.13 -16.99 3.89
C PRO A 347 12.77 -18.37 3.68
N ASP A 348 13.40 -18.56 2.52
CA ASP A 348 14.23 -19.75 2.25
C ASP A 348 15.43 -19.82 3.22
N PRO A 349 15.87 -21.00 3.69
CA PRO A 349 17.04 -21.13 4.56
C PRO A 349 18.32 -20.58 3.92
N ARG A 350 19.10 -19.80 4.68
CA ARG A 350 20.43 -19.32 4.29
C ARG A 350 21.50 -20.06 5.08
N PHE A 351 22.66 -20.25 4.47
CA PHE A 351 23.87 -20.74 5.11
C PHE A 351 24.99 -19.69 5.05
N ASP A 352 25.94 -19.76 5.98
CA ASP A 352 27.18 -18.98 5.95
C ASP A 352 28.22 -19.57 4.97
N ALA A 353 29.43 -19.00 4.93
CA ALA A 353 30.52 -19.51 4.08
C ALA A 353 31.10 -20.86 4.54
N GLN A 354 30.65 -21.36 5.70
CA GLN A 354 31.03 -22.60 6.36
C GLN A 354 29.88 -23.63 6.35
N GLY A 355 28.76 -23.33 5.69
CA GLY A 355 27.59 -24.20 5.58
C GLY A 355 26.69 -24.24 6.82
N GLN A 356 26.85 -23.33 7.79
CA GLN A 356 26.00 -23.25 8.98
C GLN A 356 24.75 -22.39 8.73
N PRO A 357 23.56 -22.78 9.22
CA PRO A 357 22.32 -22.05 8.95
C PRO A 357 22.25 -20.70 9.67
N ILE A 358 22.02 -19.62 8.93
CA ILE A 358 21.80 -18.26 9.45
C ILE A 358 20.30 -17.92 9.45
N ALA A 359 19.79 -17.40 10.56
CA ALA A 359 18.45 -16.83 10.66
C ALA A 359 18.46 -15.29 10.61
N THR A 360 17.58 -14.69 9.81
CA THR A 360 17.32 -13.24 9.83
C THR A 360 16.86 -12.82 11.24
N ARG A 361 17.56 -11.87 11.87
CA ARG A 361 17.23 -11.34 13.21
C ARG A 361 16.67 -9.92 13.10
N LEU A 362 15.58 -9.65 13.81
CA LEU A 362 15.08 -8.29 14.01
C LEU A 362 15.84 -7.59 15.14
N ARG A 363 15.94 -6.26 15.04
CA ARG A 363 16.55 -5.35 16.02
C ARG A 363 15.55 -4.29 16.46
N GLU A 364 15.88 -3.57 17.54
CA GLU A 364 14.99 -2.60 18.20
C GLU A 364 13.59 -3.17 18.49
N VAL A 365 13.51 -4.45 18.88
CA VAL A 365 12.23 -5.16 19.01
C VAL A 365 11.43 -4.65 20.21
N LYS A 366 10.16 -4.29 19.97
CA LYS A 366 9.18 -3.94 21.00
C LYS A 366 7.90 -4.74 20.81
N TRP A 367 7.23 -5.02 21.93
CA TRP A 367 5.98 -5.78 21.99
C TRP A 367 4.90 -4.96 22.72
N GLN A 368 3.65 -5.03 22.26
CA GLN A 368 2.52 -4.39 22.92
C GLN A 368 1.22 -5.19 22.69
N PRO A 369 0.43 -5.51 23.74
CA PRO A 369 -0.94 -6.01 23.60
C PRO A 369 -1.86 -5.01 22.88
N MET A 370 -2.80 -5.52 22.07
CA MET A 370 -3.70 -4.71 21.24
C MET A 370 -5.13 -5.25 21.32
N GLY A 371 -6.03 -4.45 21.90
CA GLY A 371 -7.35 -4.94 22.29
C GLY A 371 -7.27 -5.95 23.44
N GLN A 372 -8.13 -6.96 23.42
CA GLN A 372 -8.20 -8.01 24.44
C GLN A 372 -7.45 -9.30 24.07
N GLU A 373 -7.04 -9.45 22.80
CA GLU A 373 -6.64 -10.75 22.24
C GLU A 373 -5.27 -10.73 21.53
N ASP A 374 -5.00 -9.72 20.69
CA ASP A 374 -3.80 -9.68 19.85
C ASP A 374 -2.57 -9.14 20.60
N VAL A 375 -1.37 -9.54 20.15
CA VAL A 375 -0.10 -8.89 20.53
C VAL A 375 0.64 -8.43 19.28
N ILE A 376 1.10 -7.18 19.27
CA ILE A 376 1.87 -6.59 18.18
C ILE A 376 3.37 -6.66 18.50
N MET A 377 4.15 -7.13 17.54
CA MET A 377 5.62 -7.06 17.52
C MET A 377 6.06 -6.03 16.48
N CYS A 378 6.87 -5.06 16.87
CA CYS A 378 7.56 -4.17 15.95
C CYS A 378 9.08 -4.36 16.06
N GLY A 379 9.78 -4.34 14.93
CA GLY A 379 11.24 -4.37 14.86
C GLY A 379 11.77 -3.88 13.51
N LYS A 380 13.09 -3.76 13.38
CA LYS A 380 13.77 -3.38 12.14
C LYS A 380 14.64 -4.53 11.63
N ILE A 381 14.85 -4.61 10.32
CA ILE A 381 15.87 -5.50 9.74
C ILE A 381 17.15 -4.70 9.58
N GLU A 382 18.20 -5.05 10.32
CA GLU A 382 19.54 -4.52 10.02
C GLU A 382 20.21 -5.36 8.91
N PRO A 383 20.95 -4.75 7.97
CA PRO A 383 21.90 -5.49 7.18
C PRO A 383 22.99 -6.04 8.11
N GLU A 384 23.26 -7.34 7.95
CA GLU A 384 24.25 -8.10 8.72
C GLU A 384 25.61 -7.39 8.80
N ARG A 385 25.97 -6.90 10.00
CA ARG A 385 27.37 -6.58 10.31
C ARG A 385 28.16 -7.89 10.47
N PRO A 386 29.47 -7.90 10.18
CA PRO A 386 30.32 -9.00 10.64
C PRO A 386 30.17 -9.16 12.16
N ALA A 387 30.25 -10.40 12.64
CA ALA A 387 30.09 -10.71 14.06
C ALA A 387 31.09 -9.89 14.92
N PRO A 388 30.68 -9.41 16.10
CA PRO A 388 31.65 -8.84 17.04
C PRO A 388 32.66 -9.93 17.44
N ASN A 389 33.93 -9.56 17.54
CA ASN A 389 34.98 -10.46 18.03
C ASN A 389 34.85 -10.65 19.55
N GLY A 390 33.88 -11.46 19.98
CA GLY A 390 33.58 -11.73 21.39
C GLY A 390 32.70 -12.96 21.56
N ASN A 391 32.82 -13.65 22.70
CA ASN A 391 32.29 -15.01 22.94
C ASN A 391 30.77 -15.09 23.19
N GLY A 392 29.97 -14.20 22.57
CA GLY A 392 28.51 -14.22 22.68
C GLY A 392 27.92 -13.80 24.04
N LEU A 393 28.75 -13.43 25.02
CA LEU A 393 28.28 -12.70 26.20
C LEU A 393 27.75 -11.32 25.79
N LEU A 394 26.78 -10.82 26.56
CA LEU A 394 26.32 -9.44 26.46
C LEU A 394 27.25 -8.54 27.28
N ASP A 395 27.62 -7.39 26.73
CA ASP A 395 28.37 -6.35 27.44
C ASP A 395 27.68 -6.02 28.77
N GLY A 396 28.44 -6.02 29.87
CA GLY A 396 27.94 -5.76 31.23
C GLY A 396 27.54 -7.00 32.06
N ILE A 397 27.49 -8.22 31.50
CA ILE A 397 27.27 -9.43 32.30
C ILE A 397 28.48 -9.76 33.19
N GLU A 398 29.70 -9.48 32.72
CA GLU A 398 30.93 -9.77 33.47
C GLU A 398 31.03 -8.96 34.77
N GLU A 399 30.63 -7.68 34.77
CA GLU A 399 30.57 -6.86 35.99
C GLU A 399 29.60 -7.44 37.02
N PHE A 400 28.43 -7.91 36.59
CA PHE A 400 27.44 -8.53 37.47
C PHE A 400 27.91 -9.88 38.03
N SER A 401 28.68 -10.65 37.25
CA SER A 401 29.23 -11.93 37.68
C SER A 401 30.44 -11.78 38.63
N GLN A 402 31.18 -10.67 38.59
CA GLN A 402 32.32 -10.42 39.47
C GLN A 402 31.95 -9.77 40.81
N GLN A 403 30.75 -9.18 40.93
CA GLN A 403 30.26 -8.59 42.19
C GLN A 403 29.61 -9.61 43.14
N ALA A 404 29.48 -10.87 42.74
CA ALA A 404 29.04 -11.97 43.61
C ALA A 404 30.17 -12.39 44.58
N LEU A 405 30.18 -11.80 45.78
CA LEU A 405 31.21 -12.03 46.81
C LEU A 405 31.36 -13.51 47.19
N PRO A 406 32.60 -14.07 47.23
CA PRO A 406 32.86 -15.44 47.65
C PRO A 406 32.86 -15.56 49.18
N ASN A 407 31.67 -15.60 49.79
CA ASN A 407 31.49 -15.89 51.23
C ASN A 407 30.18 -16.68 51.48
N GLY A 408 30.16 -17.92 50.97
CA GLY A 408 29.22 -18.97 51.40
C GLY A 408 30.01 -20.19 51.87
N PRO A 409 29.55 -20.95 52.88
CA PRO A 409 30.27 -22.11 53.39
C PRO A 409 30.39 -23.20 52.32
N ALA A 410 31.52 -23.89 52.29
CA ALA A 410 31.76 -24.98 51.34
C ALA A 410 30.77 -26.13 51.57
N VAL A 411 30.04 -26.50 50.52
CA VAL A 411 29.21 -27.72 50.50
C VAL A 411 30.08 -28.85 49.97
N GLU A 412 30.29 -29.88 50.78
CA GLU A 412 31.03 -31.08 50.39
C GLU A 412 30.34 -31.79 49.21
N GLN A 413 31.12 -32.21 48.22
CA GLN A 413 30.62 -33.05 47.13
C GLN A 413 30.68 -34.53 47.55
N PRO A 414 29.56 -35.27 47.58
CA PRO A 414 29.61 -36.71 47.77
C PRO A 414 30.05 -37.40 46.47
N GLU A 415 31.21 -38.05 46.48
CA GLU A 415 31.59 -38.99 45.42
C GLU A 415 30.57 -40.14 45.33
N THR A 416 30.06 -40.45 44.13
CA THR A 416 29.42 -41.75 43.87
C THR A 416 29.69 -42.27 42.46
N SER A 417 30.39 -43.41 42.42
CA SER A 417 30.48 -44.45 41.39
C SER A 417 29.78 -44.25 40.04
N ALA A 418 30.53 -44.53 38.96
CA ALA A 418 29.96 -44.77 37.64
C ALA A 418 29.00 -45.98 37.62
N ALA A 419 27.94 -45.88 36.81
CA ALA A 419 27.10 -47.00 36.40
C ALA A 419 26.60 -46.76 34.96
N SER A 420 27.04 -47.57 34.00
CA SER A 420 26.69 -47.37 32.58
C SER A 420 25.39 -48.07 32.19
N HIS A 421 24.30 -47.32 32.04
CA HIS A 421 23.07 -47.83 31.41
C HIS A 421 22.85 -47.24 30.02
N ARG A 422 23.19 -48.02 28.98
CA ARG A 422 22.65 -47.82 27.63
C ARG A 422 21.17 -48.20 27.66
N PHE A 423 20.28 -47.27 27.29
CA PHE A 423 18.91 -47.61 26.91
C PHE A 423 18.77 -47.58 25.38
N ARG A 424 18.16 -48.61 24.81
CA ARG A 424 17.80 -48.65 23.38
C ARG A 424 16.46 -47.96 23.18
N LEU A 425 16.32 -47.24 22.07
CA LEU A 425 15.02 -47.01 21.46
C LEU A 425 14.59 -48.31 20.74
N PRO A 426 13.31 -48.72 20.81
CA PRO A 426 12.75 -49.76 19.96
C PRO A 426 12.25 -49.18 18.62
N ASP A 427 12.48 -49.89 17.52
CA ASP A 427 11.91 -49.57 16.20
C ASP A 427 10.50 -50.15 16.05
N ALA A 428 9.54 -49.32 15.60
CA ALA A 428 8.23 -49.71 15.04
C ALA A 428 7.62 -48.54 14.27
#